data_AF-R7SWN4-F1
#
_entry.id   AF-R7SWN4-F1
#
_cell.length_a   1.000
_cell.length_b   1.000
_cell.length_c   1.000
_cell.angle_alpha   90.00
_cell.angle_beta   90.00
_cell.angle_gamma   90.00
#
_symmetry.space_group_name_H-M   'P 1'
#
loop_
_entity.id
_entity.type
_entity.pdbx_description
1 polymer ?
#
loop_
_entity_poly.entity_id
_entity_poly.type
_entity_poly.pdbx_seq_one_letter_code
_entity_poly.pdbx_strand_id
1 'polypeptide(L)'
;HKIGQITMDNASTNDTMMAELETLLVREGIPFHWDGNRIRYDVLAGNPIQKVHDLVSALRSSGQRRHDFQQFIAEGVASRSWPDHPQIRPLQLLRDCETRWSSTFLMVDRTLLLYPAIEDFVKHPSRADLTKYLLTVNDRAVLANIYQVLEVAHQAQQLVSAEKTPTLALVLPAYELLVDSWKQLCVQLSTLTHYITLGIEKMEEYMMKSRMSRIYSLSMILNPMFKLSWIQEH
;
A
#
# COMPACT_ATOMS: atom_id res chain seq x y z
N HIS A 1 -7.36 -34.18 -15.56
CA HIS A 1 -6.55 -33.73 -14.42
C HIS A 1 -7.20 -32.50 -13.79
N LYS A 2 -7.54 -32.54 -12.49
CA LYS A 2 -7.95 -31.34 -11.75
C LYS A 2 -6.68 -30.57 -11.40
N ILE A 3 -6.44 -29.45 -12.07
CA ILE A 3 -5.38 -28.51 -11.69
C ILE A 3 -5.95 -27.73 -10.51
N GLY A 4 -5.46 -28.00 -9.30
CA GLY A 4 -5.73 -27.18 -8.13
C GLY A 4 -4.73 -26.03 -8.09
N GLN A 5 -5.19 -24.83 -7.80
CA GLN A 5 -4.34 -23.65 -7.57
C GLN A 5 -4.40 -23.32 -6.09
N ILE A 6 -3.23 -23.13 -5.48
CA ILE A 6 -3.10 -22.61 -4.13
C ILE A 6 -2.54 -21.19 -4.27
N THR A 7 -3.27 -20.21 -3.75
CA THR A 7 -2.85 -18.81 -3.69
C THR A 7 -2.70 -18.46 -2.22
N MET A 8 -1.52 -18.00 -1.81
CA MET A 8 -1.26 -17.55 -0.44
C MET A 8 -0.91 -16.06 -0.45
N ASP A 9 -1.26 -15.37 0.63
CA ASP A 9 -0.86 -13.99 0.86
C ASP A 9 0.60 -13.92 1.35
N ASN A 10 1.25 -12.77 1.14
CA ASN A 10 2.68 -12.56 1.44
C ASN A 10 2.94 -12.25 2.93
N ALA A 11 2.07 -12.76 3.80
CA ALA A 11 2.10 -12.56 5.25
C ALA A 11 3.31 -13.25 5.90
N SER A 12 3.95 -12.60 6.88
CA SER A 12 5.06 -13.19 7.66
C SER A 12 4.68 -14.47 8.41
N THR A 13 3.39 -14.65 8.71
CA THR A 13 2.87 -15.90 9.29
C THR A 13 2.93 -17.09 8.32
N ASN A 14 3.06 -16.84 7.02
CA ASN A 14 3.18 -17.88 6.00
C ASN A 14 4.64 -18.26 5.74
N ASP A 15 5.62 -17.63 6.39
CA ASP A 15 7.05 -17.79 6.09
C ASP A 15 7.53 -19.22 6.29
N THR A 16 7.08 -19.88 7.36
CA THR A 16 7.40 -21.29 7.60
C THR A 16 6.84 -22.20 6.51
N MET A 17 5.63 -21.91 6.02
CA MET A 17 5.01 -22.68 4.95
C MET A 17 5.67 -22.39 3.58
N MET A 18 6.10 -21.15 3.35
CA MET A 18 6.78 -20.73 2.13
C MET A 18 8.21 -21.26 2.04
N ALA A 19 8.94 -21.36 3.16
CA ALA A 19 10.23 -22.02 3.25
C ALA A 19 10.14 -23.54 3.02
N GLU A 20 9.07 -24.17 3.54
CA GLU A 20 8.81 -25.59 3.26
C GLU A 20 8.43 -25.82 1.78
N LEU A 21 7.61 -24.92 1.21
CA LEU A 21 7.24 -24.97 -0.20
C LEU A 21 8.45 -24.76 -1.12
N GLU A 22 9.37 -23.85 -0.76
CA GLU A 22 10.65 -23.70 -1.44
C GLU A 22 11.44 -25.01 -1.42
N THR A 23 11.56 -25.64 -0.26
CA THR A 23 12.26 -26.93 -0.11
C THR A 23 11.67 -27.99 -1.05
N LEU A 24 10.34 -28.09 -1.12
CA LEU A 24 9.64 -29.04 -1.99
C LEU A 24 9.84 -28.73 -3.48
N LEU A 25 9.78 -27.46 -3.88
CA LEU A 25 9.93 -27.03 -5.28
C LEU A 25 11.38 -27.17 -5.78
N VAL A 26 12.37 -26.82 -4.94
CA VAL A 26 13.79 -27.00 -5.24
C VAL A 26 14.12 -28.48 -5.42
N ARG A 27 13.52 -29.37 -4.62
CA ARG A 27 13.69 -30.83 -4.76
C ARG A 27 13.20 -31.37 -6.11
N GLU A 28 12.18 -30.75 -6.68
CA GLU A 28 11.65 -31.08 -8.00
C GLU A 28 12.34 -30.30 -9.14
N GLY A 29 13.44 -29.60 -8.84
CA GLY A 29 14.23 -28.85 -9.82
C GLY A 29 13.60 -27.52 -10.25
N ILE A 30 12.62 -27.01 -9.51
CA ILE A 30 11.93 -25.75 -9.81
C ILE A 30 12.56 -24.64 -8.95
N PRO A 31 13.24 -23.65 -9.55
CA PRO A 31 13.82 -22.54 -8.79
C PRO A 31 12.72 -21.65 -8.21
N PHE A 32 12.69 -21.54 -6.89
CA PHE A 32 11.75 -20.73 -6.11
C PHE A 32 12.52 -20.12 -4.92
N HIS A 33 12.28 -18.85 -4.58
CA HIS A 33 12.88 -18.21 -3.40
C HIS A 33 11.78 -17.57 -2.56
N TRP A 34 11.62 -18.04 -1.32
CA TRP A 34 10.45 -17.68 -0.49
C TRP A 34 10.41 -16.20 -0.10
N ASP A 35 11.56 -15.57 0.13
CA ASP A 35 11.66 -14.17 0.59
C ASP A 35 11.80 -13.15 -0.58
N GLY A 36 12.00 -13.63 -1.82
CA GLY A 36 12.40 -12.80 -2.97
C GLY A 36 11.30 -11.90 -3.56
N ASN A 37 10.07 -11.98 -3.04
CA ASN A 37 8.91 -11.23 -3.53
C ASN A 37 8.46 -10.11 -2.58
N ARG A 38 9.30 -9.74 -1.61
CA ARG A 38 9.00 -8.66 -0.66
C ARG A 38 9.67 -7.36 -1.12
N ILE A 39 8.87 -6.42 -1.60
CA ILE A 39 9.32 -5.03 -1.75
C ILE A 39 9.27 -4.39 -0.35
N ARG A 40 10.42 -4.36 0.33
CA ARG A 40 10.57 -3.63 1.61
C ARG A 40 11.11 -2.23 1.32
N TYR A 41 10.32 -1.20 1.64
CA TYR A 41 10.72 0.22 1.52
C TYR A 41 11.63 0.63 2.68
N ASP A 42 12.84 0.08 2.75
CA ASP A 42 13.74 0.30 3.91
C ASP A 42 14.81 1.39 3.68
N VAL A 43 14.83 2.05 2.52
CA VAL A 43 16.04 2.75 2.03
C VAL A 43 15.89 4.27 1.84
N LEU A 44 14.73 4.87 2.15
CA LEU A 44 14.61 6.33 2.11
C LEU A 44 15.28 6.97 3.33
N ALA A 45 16.27 7.84 3.10
CA ALA A 45 16.96 8.61 4.14
C ALA A 45 15.96 9.30 5.07
N GLY A 46 15.91 8.87 6.34
CA GLY A 46 15.01 9.39 7.37
C GLY A 46 13.70 8.61 7.59
N ASN A 47 13.46 7.52 6.85
CA ASN A 47 12.33 6.59 6.93
C ASN A 47 11.02 7.21 7.48
N PRO A 48 10.36 8.12 6.73
CA PRO A 48 9.15 8.79 7.18
C PRO A 48 7.99 7.82 7.44
N ILE A 49 7.97 6.65 6.78
CA ILE A 49 6.98 5.60 7.03
C ILE A 49 7.18 5.00 8.42
N GLN A 50 8.42 4.69 8.81
CA GLN A 50 8.71 4.22 10.17
C GLN A 50 8.31 5.28 11.22
N LYS A 51 8.57 6.56 10.96
CA LYS A 51 8.14 7.64 11.86
C LYS A 51 6.62 7.69 12.03
N VAL A 52 5.85 7.51 10.95
CA VAL A 52 4.38 7.38 11.00
C VAL A 52 3.99 6.17 11.84
N HIS A 53 4.64 5.02 11.64
CA HIS A 53 4.39 3.80 12.39
C HIS A 53 4.62 3.99 13.90
N ASP A 54 5.72 4.65 14.27
CA ASP A 54 6.08 4.94 15.66
C ASP A 54 5.08 5.93 16.29
N LEU A 55 4.70 6.98 15.56
CA LEU A 55 3.69 7.95 15.99
C LEU A 55 2.33 7.29 16.25
N VAL A 56 1.84 6.49 15.30
CA VAL A 56 0.60 5.75 15.42
C VAL A 56 0.69 4.76 16.59
N SER A 57 1.81 4.07 16.74
CA SER A 57 2.03 3.13 17.84
C SER A 57 2.01 3.83 19.20
N ALA A 58 2.64 5.00 19.31
CA ALA A 58 2.68 5.79 20.54
C ALA A 58 1.32 6.36 20.94
N LEU A 59 0.55 6.88 19.98
CA LEU A 59 -0.82 7.38 20.19
C LEU A 59 -1.82 6.24 20.45
N ARG A 60 -1.52 5.03 19.99
CA ARG A 60 -2.35 3.84 20.19
C ARG A 60 -1.80 2.86 21.22
N SER A 61 -0.84 3.24 22.04
CA SER A 61 -0.16 2.30 22.96
C SER A 61 -1.07 1.79 24.07
N SER A 62 -2.12 2.55 24.44
CA SER A 62 -3.11 2.16 25.45
C SER A 62 -4.55 2.45 25.02
N GLY A 63 -5.53 1.84 25.68
CA GLY A 63 -6.95 2.17 25.52
C GLY A 63 -7.23 3.65 25.81
N GLN A 64 -6.64 4.18 26.88
CA GLN A 64 -6.81 5.56 27.30
C GLN A 64 -6.34 6.55 26.24
N ARG A 65 -5.10 6.39 25.72
CA ARG A 65 -4.56 7.31 24.69
C ARG A 65 -5.41 7.33 23.43
N ARG A 66 -5.92 6.16 23.02
CA ARG A 66 -6.83 6.05 21.87
C ARG A 66 -8.14 6.80 22.11
N HIS A 67 -8.72 6.65 23.30
CA HIS A 67 -9.96 7.30 23.67
C HIS A 67 -9.78 8.82 23.77
N ASP A 68 -8.74 9.27 24.48
CA ASP A 68 -8.41 10.69 24.64
C ASP A 68 -8.23 11.39 23.29
N PHE A 69 -7.50 10.75 22.36
CA PHE A 69 -7.29 11.32 21.04
C PHE A 69 -8.59 11.39 20.22
N GLN A 70 -9.41 10.34 20.28
CA GLN A 70 -10.70 10.32 19.59
C GLN A 70 -11.67 11.38 20.15
N GLN A 71 -11.71 11.53 21.47
CA GLN A 71 -12.51 12.55 22.15
C GLN A 71 -12.01 13.95 21.77
N PHE A 72 -10.71 14.19 21.80
CA PHE A 72 -10.11 15.46 21.42
C PHE A 72 -10.48 15.87 19.98
N ILE A 73 -10.44 14.92 19.03
CA ILE A 73 -10.88 15.22 17.66
C ILE A 73 -12.37 15.53 17.62
N ALA A 74 -13.22 14.76 18.32
CA ALA A 74 -14.66 14.99 18.34
C ALA A 74 -15.01 16.39 18.89
N GLU A 75 -14.37 16.80 19.98
CA GLU A 75 -14.51 18.12 20.56
C GLU A 75 -14.02 19.21 19.60
N GLY A 76 -12.82 19.04 19.02
CA GLY A 76 -12.26 20.00 18.06
C GLY A 76 -13.08 20.15 16.77
N VAL A 77 -13.72 19.08 16.29
CA VAL A 77 -14.65 19.14 15.15
C VAL A 77 -15.93 19.89 15.54
N ALA A 78 -16.48 19.64 16.74
CA ALA A 78 -17.67 20.32 17.22
C ALA A 78 -17.41 21.83 17.44
N SER A 79 -16.23 22.20 17.93
CA SER A 79 -15.83 23.60 18.15
C SER A 79 -15.24 24.27 16.91
N ARG A 80 -15.10 23.57 15.78
CA ARG A 80 -14.47 24.05 14.53
C ARG A 80 -13.04 24.57 14.74
N SER A 81 -12.24 23.86 15.53
CA SER A 81 -10.85 24.24 15.85
C SER A 81 -9.90 24.19 14.65
N TRP A 82 -10.26 23.48 13.57
CA TRP A 82 -9.47 23.35 12.34
C TRP A 82 -10.25 23.83 11.11
N PRO A 83 -10.46 25.15 10.95
CA PRO A 83 -11.24 25.70 9.84
C PRO A 83 -10.62 25.42 8.47
N ASP A 84 -9.29 25.39 8.39
CA ASP A 84 -8.53 25.09 7.16
C ASP A 84 -8.51 23.59 6.80
N HIS A 85 -9.04 22.73 7.69
CA HIS A 85 -9.06 21.28 7.52
C HIS A 85 -10.47 20.70 7.72
N PRO A 86 -11.46 21.10 6.89
CA PRO A 86 -12.86 20.67 7.03
C PRO A 86 -13.07 19.17 6.80
N GLN A 87 -12.09 18.45 6.26
CA GLN A 87 -12.09 17.01 6.05
C GLN A 87 -11.82 16.21 7.33
N ILE A 88 -11.33 16.83 8.42
CA ILE A 88 -11.10 16.12 9.68
C ILE A 88 -12.42 15.57 10.20
N ARG A 89 -12.37 14.30 10.61
CA ARG A 89 -13.49 13.56 11.19
C ARG A 89 -12.99 12.83 12.43
N PRO A 90 -13.85 12.55 13.43
CA PRO A 90 -13.48 11.79 14.64
C PRO A 90 -13.21 10.33 14.30
N LEU A 91 -12.08 10.09 13.66
CA LEU A 91 -11.60 8.81 13.16
C LEU A 91 -10.43 8.33 14.01
N GLN A 92 -10.33 7.02 14.17
CA GLN A 92 -9.18 6.42 14.81
C GLN A 92 -7.99 6.34 13.83
N LEU A 93 -6.75 6.52 14.33
CA LEU A 93 -5.55 6.24 13.53
C LEU A 93 -5.51 4.76 13.13
N LEU A 94 -5.07 4.43 11.92
CA LEU A 94 -4.97 3.06 11.46
C LEU A 94 -3.57 2.53 11.73
N ARG A 95 -3.44 1.28 12.18
CA ARG A 95 -2.14 0.60 12.26
C ARG A 95 -1.84 -0.08 10.94
N ASP A 96 -0.55 -0.14 10.62
CA ASP A 96 -0.08 -0.99 9.55
C ASP A 96 -0.34 -2.47 9.87
N CYS A 97 -0.54 -3.26 8.84
CA CYS A 97 -0.75 -4.70 8.92
C CYS A 97 -0.03 -5.33 7.74
N GLU A 98 1.08 -6.02 8.01
CA GLU A 98 1.94 -6.62 6.98
C GLU A 98 1.19 -7.55 6.02
N THR A 99 0.15 -8.22 6.53
CA THR A 99 -0.61 -9.24 5.79
C THR A 99 -1.74 -8.66 4.94
N ARG A 100 -2.07 -7.37 5.12
CA ARG A 100 -3.19 -6.74 4.43
C ARG A 100 -2.67 -5.76 3.38
N TRP A 101 -2.92 -6.03 2.11
CA TRP A 101 -2.60 -5.08 1.04
C TRP A 101 -3.19 -3.69 1.30
N SER A 102 -2.40 -2.66 0.98
CA SER A 102 -2.69 -1.23 1.19
C SER A 102 -2.81 -0.76 2.65
N SER A 103 -2.47 -1.59 3.64
CA SER A 103 -2.44 -1.18 5.06
C SER A 103 -1.53 0.03 5.32
N THR A 104 -0.30 0.01 4.79
CA THR A 104 0.63 1.15 4.89
C THR A 104 0.04 2.41 4.25
N PHE A 105 -0.56 2.30 3.06
CA PHE A 105 -1.23 3.42 2.41
C PHE A 105 -2.34 4.00 3.29
N LEU A 106 -3.23 3.16 3.82
CA LEU A 106 -4.33 3.59 4.67
C LEU A 106 -3.85 4.19 6.01
N MET A 107 -2.76 3.68 6.57
CA MET A 107 -2.11 4.27 7.75
C MET A 107 -1.60 5.68 7.44
N VAL A 108 -0.91 5.86 6.31
CA VAL A 108 -0.38 7.15 5.89
C VAL A 108 -1.52 8.14 5.57
N ASP A 109 -2.51 7.72 4.79
CA ASP A 109 -3.73 8.49 4.48
C ASP A 109 -4.38 9.03 5.75
N ARG A 110 -4.69 8.14 6.70
CA ARG A 110 -5.32 8.50 7.97
C ARG A 110 -4.44 9.45 8.79
N THR A 111 -3.12 9.24 8.79
CA THR A 111 -2.19 10.06 9.55
C THR A 111 -2.10 11.46 8.97
N LEU A 112 -1.99 11.60 7.64
CA LEU A 112 -1.96 12.90 6.96
C LEU A 112 -3.29 13.65 7.16
N LEU A 113 -4.43 12.95 7.04
CA LEU A 113 -5.76 13.52 7.27
C LEU A 113 -5.89 14.12 8.67
N LEU A 114 -5.43 13.40 9.69
CA LEU A 114 -5.57 13.79 11.10
C LEU A 114 -4.39 14.61 11.62
N TYR A 115 -3.36 14.88 10.80
CA TYR A 115 -2.11 15.46 11.27
C TYR A 115 -2.26 16.79 12.02
N PRO A 116 -3.11 17.75 11.58
CA PRO A 116 -3.34 18.99 12.33
C PRO A 116 -3.85 18.72 13.76
N ALA A 117 -4.78 17.78 13.90
CA ALA A 117 -5.28 17.37 15.21
C ALA A 117 -4.24 16.60 16.03
N ILE A 118 -3.38 15.78 15.39
CA ILE A 118 -2.26 15.11 16.07
C ILE A 118 -1.31 16.15 16.66
N GLU A 119 -0.93 17.15 15.86
CA GLU A 119 0.03 18.18 16.28
C GLU A 119 -0.50 18.96 17.49
N ASP A 120 -1.76 19.38 17.44
CA ASP A 120 -2.39 20.11 18.55
C ASP A 120 -2.62 19.24 19.79
N PHE A 121 -2.97 17.96 19.60
CA PHE A 121 -3.12 17.02 20.69
C PHE A 121 -1.82 16.80 21.47
N VAL A 122 -0.69 16.70 20.75
CA VAL A 122 0.63 16.45 21.32
C VAL A 122 1.24 17.69 21.96
N LYS A 123 0.89 18.91 21.51
CA LYS A 123 1.35 20.19 22.10
C LYS A 123 0.94 20.37 23.58
N HIS A 124 -0.04 19.60 24.08
CA HIS A 124 -0.46 19.70 25.48
C HIS A 124 0.67 19.27 26.45
N PRO A 125 0.97 20.05 27.52
CA PRO A 125 2.09 19.76 28.44
C PRO A 125 2.10 18.36 29.05
N SER A 126 0.92 17.76 29.28
CA SER A 126 0.78 16.41 29.81
C SER A 126 1.22 15.29 28.85
N ARG A 127 1.61 15.63 27.62
CA ARG A 127 1.98 14.70 26.53
C ARG A 127 3.33 15.04 25.90
N ALA A 128 4.19 15.74 26.65
CA ALA A 128 5.52 16.12 26.19
C ALA A 128 6.39 14.91 25.76
N ASP A 129 6.11 13.71 26.28
CA ASP A 129 6.75 12.46 25.86
C ASP A 129 6.46 12.08 24.40
N LEU A 130 5.36 12.59 23.84
CA LEU A 130 4.92 12.31 22.47
C LEU A 130 5.52 13.27 21.43
N THR A 131 6.03 14.42 21.84
CA THR A 131 6.58 15.45 20.94
C THR A 131 7.69 14.93 20.03
N LYS A 132 8.47 13.95 20.53
CA LYS A 132 9.55 13.29 19.76
C LYS A 132 9.06 12.49 18.55
N TYR A 133 7.78 12.13 18.49
CA TYR A 133 7.18 11.39 17.37
C TYR A 133 6.55 12.30 16.32
N LEU A 134 6.51 13.63 16.53
CA LEU A 134 5.97 14.55 15.53
C LEU A 134 6.85 14.55 14.27
N LEU A 135 6.18 14.56 13.12
CA LEU A 135 6.83 14.62 11.81
C LEU A 135 7.31 16.04 11.55
N THR A 136 8.56 16.18 11.12
CA THR A 136 9.06 17.48 10.66
C THR A 136 8.36 17.90 9.36
N VAL A 137 8.49 19.18 8.98
CA VAL A 137 7.96 19.67 7.69
C VAL A 137 8.54 18.86 6.52
N ASN A 138 9.83 18.53 6.57
CA ASN A 138 10.48 17.72 5.55
C ASN A 138 9.94 16.28 5.53
N ASP A 139 9.74 15.66 6.70
CA ASP A 139 9.16 14.31 6.79
C ASP A 139 7.78 14.27 6.13
N ARG A 140 6.95 15.29 6.37
CA ARG A 140 5.61 15.39 5.77
C ARG A 140 5.66 15.62 4.26
N ALA A 141 6.61 16.41 3.77
CA ALA A 141 6.79 16.63 2.34
C ALA A 141 7.21 15.33 1.63
N VAL A 142 8.18 14.59 2.18
CA VAL A 142 8.58 13.29 1.64
C VAL A 142 7.43 12.28 1.74
N LEU A 143 6.69 12.27 2.86
CA LEU A 143 5.56 11.38 3.05
C LEU A 143 4.42 11.64 2.05
N ALA A 144 4.15 12.90 1.69
CA ALA A 144 3.18 13.24 0.65
C ALA A 144 3.60 12.74 -0.74
N ASN A 145 4.90 12.72 -1.04
CA ASN A 145 5.40 12.13 -2.28
C ASN A 145 5.23 10.60 -2.28
N ILE A 146 5.53 9.94 -1.16
CA ILE A 146 5.32 8.49 -1.01
C ILE A 146 3.82 8.15 -1.10
N TYR A 147 2.96 8.96 -0.49
CA TYR A 147 1.51 8.80 -0.55
C TYR A 147 1.02 8.74 -2.00
N GLN A 148 1.48 9.65 -2.87
CA GLN A 148 1.09 9.66 -4.29
C GLN A 148 1.48 8.37 -5.02
N VAL A 149 2.68 7.84 -4.75
CA VAL A 149 3.14 6.57 -5.34
C VAL A 149 2.26 5.40 -4.87
N LEU A 150 1.97 5.35 -3.57
CA LEU A 150 1.14 4.31 -2.96
C LEU A 150 -0.34 4.40 -3.35
N GLU A 151 -0.85 5.60 -3.61
CA GLU A 151 -2.22 5.84 -4.04
C GLU A 151 -2.50 5.16 -5.39
N VAL A 152 -1.59 5.29 -6.36
CA VAL A 152 -1.71 4.62 -7.66
C VAL A 152 -1.83 3.11 -7.49
N ALA A 153 -0.98 2.52 -6.65
CA ALA A 153 -1.04 1.08 -6.35
C ALA A 153 -2.35 0.69 -5.66
N HIS A 154 -2.82 1.51 -4.72
CA HIS A 154 -4.08 1.27 -4.02
C HIS A 154 -5.28 1.32 -4.98
N GLN A 155 -5.34 2.29 -5.89
CA GLN A 155 -6.43 2.39 -6.87
C GLN A 155 -6.46 1.20 -7.83
N ALA A 156 -5.29 0.79 -8.35
CA ALA A 156 -5.20 -0.40 -9.19
C ALA A 156 -5.67 -1.67 -8.44
N GLN A 157 -5.29 -1.80 -7.16
CA GLN A 157 -5.75 -2.89 -6.31
C GLN A 157 -7.27 -2.86 -6.10
N GLN A 158 -7.86 -1.69 -5.83
CA GLN A 158 -9.31 -1.56 -5.67
C GLN A 158 -10.05 -1.93 -6.96
N LEU A 159 -9.53 -1.52 -8.12
CA LEU A 159 -10.11 -1.83 -9.42
C LEU A 159 -10.17 -3.35 -9.65
N VAL A 160 -9.06 -4.06 -9.43
CA VAL A 160 -9.03 -5.52 -9.60
C VAL A 160 -9.85 -6.25 -8.51
N SER A 161 -9.96 -5.67 -7.32
CA SER A 161 -10.71 -6.32 -6.21
C SER A 161 -12.23 -6.09 -6.28
N ALA A 162 -12.70 -5.10 -7.05
CA ALA A 162 -14.11 -4.76 -7.17
C ALA A 162 -14.90 -5.70 -8.11
N GLU A 163 -14.20 -6.44 -8.98
CA GLU A 163 -14.84 -7.31 -9.97
C GLU A 163 -15.40 -8.58 -9.33
N LYS A 164 -16.69 -8.87 -9.59
CA LYS A 164 -17.34 -10.16 -9.29
C LYS A 164 -17.23 -11.16 -10.44
N THR A 165 -16.67 -10.72 -11.57
CA THR A 165 -16.41 -11.45 -12.82
C THR A 165 -14.97 -11.96 -12.87
N PRO A 166 -14.53 -12.77 -13.87
CA PRO A 166 -13.16 -13.25 -13.94
C PRO A 166 -12.16 -12.07 -14.07
N THR A 167 -11.69 -11.60 -12.91
CA THR A 167 -10.80 -10.46 -12.67
C THR A 167 -9.58 -10.45 -13.58
N LEU A 168 -9.17 -11.62 -14.02
CA LEU A 168 -8.04 -11.84 -14.89
C LEU A 168 -8.04 -10.99 -16.18
N ALA A 169 -9.21 -10.69 -16.75
CA ALA A 169 -9.30 -9.87 -17.96
C ALA A 169 -9.03 -8.38 -17.70
N LEU A 170 -9.27 -7.90 -16.48
CA LEU A 170 -9.02 -6.50 -16.08
C LEU A 170 -7.65 -6.28 -15.44
N VAL A 171 -6.99 -7.35 -14.97
CA VAL A 171 -5.68 -7.27 -14.30
C VAL A 171 -4.62 -6.67 -15.20
N LEU A 172 -4.52 -7.12 -16.47
CA LEU A 172 -3.49 -6.62 -17.39
C LEU A 172 -3.70 -5.14 -17.74
N PRO A 173 -4.90 -4.69 -18.16
CA PRO A 173 -5.17 -3.26 -18.36
C PRO A 173 -4.94 -2.42 -17.10
N ALA A 174 -5.34 -2.91 -15.92
CA ALA A 174 -5.13 -2.20 -14.66
C ALA A 174 -3.63 -2.03 -14.32
N TYR A 175 -2.83 -3.06 -14.58
CA TYR A 175 -1.38 -3.01 -14.37
C TYR A 175 -0.66 -2.14 -15.40
N GLU A 176 -1.10 -2.12 -16.67
CA GLU A 176 -0.62 -1.17 -17.68
C GLU A 176 -0.84 0.27 -17.24
N LEU A 177 -2.07 0.61 -16.82
CA LEU A 177 -2.40 1.95 -16.32
C LEU A 177 -1.59 2.34 -15.08
N LEU A 178 -1.33 1.39 -14.18
CA LEU A 178 -0.47 1.59 -13.02
C LEU A 178 0.96 1.91 -13.43
N VAL A 179 1.54 1.14 -14.37
CA VAL A 179 2.90 1.35 -14.86
C VAL A 179 3.03 2.71 -15.54
N ASP A 180 2.05 3.09 -16.37
CA ASP A 180 2.05 4.39 -17.04
C ASP A 180 1.94 5.55 -16.03
N SER A 181 1.10 5.41 -15.01
CA SER A 181 0.96 6.40 -13.93
C SER A 181 2.27 6.54 -13.15
N TRP A 182 2.94 5.44 -12.85
CA TRP A 182 4.26 5.46 -12.21
C TRP A 182 5.35 6.07 -13.10
N LYS A 183 5.35 5.82 -14.41
CA LYS A 183 6.25 6.46 -15.37
C LYS A 183 6.07 7.99 -15.38
N GLN A 184 4.83 8.47 -15.27
CA GLN A 184 4.55 9.91 -15.14
C GLN A 184 5.04 10.47 -13.79
N LEU A 185 4.81 9.74 -12.69
CA LEU A 185 5.31 10.13 -11.37
C LEU A 185 6.84 10.19 -11.31
N CYS A 186 7.58 9.36 -12.06
CA CYS A 186 9.03 9.46 -12.16
C CYS A 186 9.51 10.84 -12.65
N VAL A 187 8.73 11.52 -13.50
CA VAL A 187 9.04 12.85 -14.01
C VAL A 187 8.78 13.92 -12.95
N GLN A 188 7.71 13.74 -12.17
CA GLN A 188 7.28 14.71 -11.15
C GLN A 188 8.07 14.58 -9.84
N LEU A 189 8.45 13.36 -9.46
CA LEU A 189 9.07 13.01 -8.19
C LEU A 189 10.50 12.48 -8.43
N SER A 190 11.39 13.37 -8.90
CA SER A 190 12.78 13.02 -9.26
C SER A 190 13.57 12.33 -8.14
N THR A 191 13.24 12.62 -6.88
CA THR A 191 13.86 12.00 -5.70
C THR A 191 13.40 10.56 -5.47
N LEU A 192 12.23 10.18 -5.97
CA LEU A 192 11.67 8.84 -5.86
C LEU A 192 11.81 8.01 -7.13
N THR A 193 12.29 8.58 -8.24
CA THR A 193 12.42 7.91 -9.54
C THR A 193 13.08 6.55 -9.43
N HIS A 194 14.20 6.42 -8.73
CA HIS A 194 14.89 5.13 -8.56
C HIS A 194 13.96 4.05 -7.98
N TYR A 195 13.19 4.40 -6.94
CA TYR A 195 12.28 3.48 -6.27
C TYR A 195 11.05 3.14 -7.10
N ILE A 196 10.49 4.15 -7.79
CA ILE A 196 9.35 3.96 -8.68
C ILE A 196 9.77 3.05 -9.85
N THR A 197 10.96 3.24 -10.42
CA THR A 197 11.51 2.37 -11.48
C THR A 197 11.64 0.91 -11.02
N LEU A 198 12.17 0.65 -9.82
CA LEU A 198 12.21 -0.71 -9.27
C LEU A 198 10.81 -1.32 -9.13
N GLY A 199 9.82 -0.51 -8.74
CA GLY A 199 8.41 -0.92 -8.71
C GLY A 199 7.87 -1.27 -10.11
N ILE A 200 8.14 -0.43 -11.11
CA ILE A 200 7.77 -0.65 -12.51
C ILE A 200 8.38 -1.96 -13.03
N GLU A 201 9.69 -2.15 -12.87
CA GLU A 201 10.40 -3.36 -13.33
C GLU A 201 9.76 -4.62 -12.73
N LYS A 202 9.41 -4.57 -11.44
CA LYS A 202 8.75 -5.70 -10.79
C LYS A 202 7.35 -5.95 -11.34
N MET A 203 6.58 -4.90 -11.60
CA MET A 203 5.24 -5.02 -12.20
C MET A 203 5.30 -5.57 -13.62
N GLU A 204 6.24 -5.10 -14.44
CA GLU A 204 6.47 -5.59 -15.80
C GLU A 204 6.89 -7.07 -15.78
N GLU A 205 7.75 -7.49 -14.85
CA GLU A 205 8.10 -8.91 -14.62
C GLU A 205 6.84 -9.76 -14.34
N TYR A 206 5.97 -9.30 -13.43
CA TYR A 206 4.72 -9.98 -13.09
C TYR A 206 3.75 -10.04 -14.28
N MET A 207 3.64 -8.97 -15.06
CA MET A 207 2.80 -8.92 -16.26
C MET A 207 3.30 -9.88 -17.33
N MET A 208 4.62 -9.96 -17.56
CA MET A 208 5.22 -10.91 -18.50
C MET A 208 4.92 -12.35 -18.10
N LYS A 209 5.12 -12.69 -16.82
CA LYS A 209 4.76 -14.03 -16.29
C LYS A 209 3.27 -14.33 -16.45
N SER A 210 2.41 -13.34 -16.23
CA SER A 210 0.95 -13.48 -16.39
C SER A 210 0.59 -13.74 -17.86
N ARG A 211 1.19 -13.01 -18.81
CA ARG A 211 0.96 -13.20 -20.26
C ARG A 211 1.41 -14.58 -20.77
N MET A 212 2.45 -15.16 -20.19
CA MET A 212 2.91 -16.52 -20.57
C MET A 212 1.99 -17.64 -20.05
N SER A 213 1.11 -17.34 -19.08
CA SER A 213 0.16 -18.32 -18.56
C SER A 213 -1.07 -18.43 -19.47
N ARG A 214 -1.32 -19.63 -20.02
CA ARG A 214 -2.45 -19.94 -20.92
C ARG A 214 -3.83 -19.54 -20.34
N ILE A 215 -3.95 -19.49 -19.02
CA ILE A 215 -5.17 -19.11 -18.30
C ILE A 215 -5.49 -17.62 -18.51
N TYR A 216 -4.47 -16.75 -18.58
CA TYR A 216 -4.67 -15.33 -18.87
C TYR A 216 -5.13 -15.07 -20.30
N SER A 217 -4.48 -15.70 -21.27
CA SER A 217 -4.90 -15.62 -22.67
C SER A 217 -6.35 -16.10 -22.86
N LEU A 218 -6.73 -17.22 -22.22
CA LEU A 218 -8.10 -17.74 -22.28
C LEU A 218 -9.12 -16.81 -21.61
N SER A 219 -8.80 -16.23 -20.46
CA SER A 219 -9.71 -15.34 -19.74
C SER A 219 -10.00 -14.03 -20.47
N MET A 220 -9.01 -13.45 -21.17
CA MET A 220 -9.19 -12.25 -21.98
C MET A 220 -10.04 -12.52 -23.22
N ILE A 221 -9.84 -13.68 -23.87
CA ILE A 221 -10.65 -14.10 -25.03
C ILE A 221 -12.12 -14.34 -24.65
N LEU A 222 -12.36 -14.87 -23.44
CA LEU A 222 -13.70 -15.18 -22.95
C LEU A 222 -14.47 -13.95 -22.42
N ASN A 223 -13.80 -12.83 -22.16
CA ASN A 223 -14.48 -11.62 -21.70
C ASN A 223 -15.23 -10.94 -22.88
N PRO A 224 -16.57 -10.83 -22.83
CA PRO A 224 -17.36 -10.21 -23.90
C PRO A 224 -17.01 -8.75 -24.18
N MET A 225 -16.38 -8.05 -23.22
CA MET A 225 -15.97 -6.64 -23.32
C MET A 225 -14.71 -6.42 -24.17
N PHE A 226 -13.83 -7.42 -24.30
CA PHE A 226 -12.52 -7.30 -24.97
C PHE A 226 -12.41 -8.12 -26.26
N LYS A 227 -13.53 -8.60 -26.81
CA LYS A 227 -13.57 -9.48 -27.99
C LYS A 227 -12.63 -9.00 -29.11
N LEU A 228 -11.59 -9.80 -29.35
CA LEU A 228 -10.64 -9.81 -30.49
C LEU A 228 -9.84 -8.53 -30.81
N SER A 229 -10.28 -7.34 -30.41
CA SER A 229 -9.60 -6.08 -30.73
C SER A 229 -8.24 -5.94 -30.03
N TRP A 230 -8.14 -6.35 -28.76
CA TRP A 230 -6.89 -6.19 -27.99
C TRP A 230 -5.74 -7.10 -28.48
N ILE A 231 -6.06 -8.27 -29.04
CA ILE A 231 -5.08 -9.21 -29.63
C ILE A 231 -4.61 -8.76 -31.03
N GLN A 232 -5.34 -7.85 -31.68
CA GLN A 232 -4.92 -7.30 -32.98
C GLN A 232 -3.99 -6.08 -32.85
N GLU A 233 -3.94 -5.45 -31.67
CA GLU A 233 -3.09 -4.28 -31.40
C GLU A 233 -1.79 -4.61 -30.66
N HIS A 234 -1.63 -5.83 -30.10
CA HIS A 234 -0.47 -6.28 -29.29
C HIS A 234 -0.11 -7.75 -29.56
#